data_AF-A0A4Q5TQG2-F1
#
_entry.id   AF-A0A4Q5TQG2-F1
#
_cell.length_a   1.000
_cell.length_b   1.000
_cell.length_c   1.000
_cell.angle_alpha   90.00
_cell.angle_beta   90.00
_cell.angle_gamma   90.00
#
_symmetry.space_group_name_H-M   'P 1'
#
loop_
_entity.id
_entity.type
_entity.pdbx_description
1 polymer ?
#
loop_
_entity_poly.entity_id
_entity_poly.type
_entity_poly.pdbx_seq_one_letter_code
_entity_poly.pdbx_strand_id
1 'polypeptide(L)' 'YGGTATAQGATKAGFSATTTINRLDYNIKYDPTGAGIGKDVKITLNLEFTQAK' A
#
# COMPACT_ATOMS: atom_id res chain seq x y z
N TYR A 1 12.59 0.29 2.37
CA TYR A 1 12.16 0.69 3.72
C TYR A 1 11.61 -0.55 4.42
N GLY A 2 12.33 -1.08 5.40
CA GLY A 2 11.95 -2.27 6.14
C GLY A 2 12.86 -2.49 7.34
N GLY A 3 12.32 -2.88 8.49
CA GLY A 3 13.14 -3.15 9.68
C GLY A 3 12.32 -3.70 10.84
N THR A 4 13.01 -4.35 11.78
CA THR A 4 12.40 -4.83 13.03
C THR A 4 12.96 -4.06 14.22
N ALA A 5 12.10 -3.75 15.19
CA ALA A 5 12.49 -3.16 16.46
C ALA A 5 11.94 -4.00 17.61
N THR A 6 12.77 -4.26 18.61
CA THR A 6 12.37 -4.94 19.85
C THR A 6 12.44 -3.95 20.99
N ALA A 7 11.33 -3.77 21.70
CA ALA A 7 11.26 -2.92 22.89
C ALA A 7 10.33 -3.57 23.92
N GLN A 8 10.75 -3.58 25.18
CA GLN A 8 9.96 -4.10 26.32
C GLN A 8 9.39 -5.51 26.09
N GLY A 9 10.18 -6.40 25.47
CA GLY A 9 9.79 -7.79 25.21
C GLY A 9 8.86 -8.01 24.01
N ALA A 10 8.52 -6.96 23.26
CA ALA A 10 7.74 -7.06 22.03
C ALA A 10 8.60 -6.73 20.81
N THR A 11 8.55 -7.60 19.79
CA THR A 11 9.17 -7.35 18.48
C THR A 11 8.12 -6.90 17.47
N LYS A 12 8.40 -5.79 16.81
CA LYS A 12 7.58 -5.23 15.72
C LYS A 12 8.40 -5.16 14.44
N ALA A 13 7.74 -5.33 13.30
CA ALA A 13 8.33 -5.16 11.97
C ALA A 13 7.58 -4.06 11.22
N GLY A 14 8.31 -3.07 10.70
CA GLY A 14 7.76 -1.96 9.92
C GLY A 14 8.22 -2.02 8.47
N PHE A 15 7.32 -1.76 7.51
CA PHE A 15 7.61 -1.71 6.08
C PHE A 15 6.85 -0.56 5.41
N SER A 16 7.46 0.04 4.40
CA SER A 16 6.75 0.94 3.46
C SER A 16 6.89 0.42 2.04
N ALA A 17 5.78 0.35 1.33
CA ALA A 17 5.71 -0.10 -0.06
C ALA A 17 4.86 0.86 -0.89
N THR A 18 5.23 1.05 -2.15
CA THR A 18 4.43 1.83 -3.11
C THR A 18 4.20 1.02 -4.37
N THR A 19 2.99 1.09 -4.90
CA THR A 19 2.65 0.52 -6.21
C THR A 19 1.74 1.48 -6.97
N THR A 20 1.64 1.30 -8.27
CA THR A 20 0.69 2.02 -9.12
C THR A 20 -0.11 0.99 -9.90
N ILE A 21 -1.42 1.10 -9.86
CA ILE A 21 -2.34 0.24 -10.63
C ILE A 21 -3.11 1.06 -11.66
N ASN A 22 -3.60 0.41 -12.71
CA ASN A 22 -4.60 1.00 -13.58
C ASN A 22 -6.01 0.63 -13.05
N ARG A 23 -6.84 1.64 -12.72
CA ARG A 23 -8.19 1.40 -12.16
C ARG A 23 -9.14 0.71 -13.14
N LEU A 24 -8.87 0.81 -14.45
CA LEU A 24 -9.70 0.21 -15.48
C LEU A 24 -9.58 -1.32 -15.48
N ASP A 25 -8.44 -1.87 -15.04
CA ASP A 25 -8.21 -3.31 -14.89
C ASP A 25 -9.14 -3.94 -13.82
N TYR A 26 -9.68 -3.11 -12.93
CA TYR A 26 -10.57 -3.49 -11.83
C TYR A 26 -12.03 -3.04 -12.08
N ASN A 27 -12.39 -2.73 -13.33
CA ASN A 27 -13.73 -2.28 -13.73
C ASN A 27 -14.21 -0.96 -13.06
N ILE A 28 -13.30 -0.15 -12.50
CA ILE A 28 -13.63 1.15 -11.91
C ILE A 28 -13.60 2.21 -13.04
N LYS A 29 -14.78 2.50 -13.63
CA LYS A 29 -14.92 3.24 -14.90
C LYS A 29 -15.83 4.47 -14.85
N TYR A 30 -15.74 5.29 -13.78
CA TYR A 30 -16.53 6.53 -13.64
C TYR A 30 -16.29 7.53 -14.79
N ASP A 31 -15.03 7.62 -15.24
CA ASP A 31 -14.64 8.25 -16.52
C ASP A 31 -13.78 7.24 -17.30
N PRO A 32 -14.35 6.46 -18.24
CA PRO A 32 -13.60 5.44 -18.97
C PRO A 32 -12.54 6.03 -19.91
N THR A 33 -12.70 7.29 -20.32
CA THR A 33 -11.80 7.94 -21.28
C THR A 33 -10.49 8.39 -20.64
N GLY A 34 -10.50 8.63 -19.32
CA GLY A 34 -9.36 9.11 -18.57
C GLY A 34 -9.08 10.61 -18.75
N ALA A 35 -9.98 11.36 -19.38
CA ALA A 35 -9.81 12.77 -19.70
C ALA A 35 -10.00 13.69 -18.47
N GLY A 36 -10.92 13.34 -17.57
CA GLY A 36 -11.17 14.06 -16.31
C GLY A 36 -10.57 13.37 -15.09
N ILE A 37 -10.39 12.04 -15.14
CA ILE A 37 -9.80 11.26 -14.04
C ILE A 37 -8.76 10.28 -14.58
N GLY A 38 -7.49 10.48 -14.20
CA GLY A 38 -6.39 9.60 -14.58
C GLY A 38 -6.66 8.12 -14.29
N LYS A 39 -6.12 7.25 -15.14
CA LYS A 39 -6.24 5.79 -15.00
C LYS A 39 -5.34 5.22 -13.90
N ASP A 40 -4.24 5.90 -13.60
CA ASP A 40 -3.21 5.42 -12.67
C ASP A 40 -3.56 5.81 -11.23
N VAL A 41 -3.58 4.81 -10.35
CA VAL A 41 -3.82 4.96 -8.92
C VAL A 41 -2.54 4.60 -8.17
N LYS A 42 -1.91 5.61 -7.57
CA LYS A 42 -0.76 5.42 -6.70
C LYS A 42 -1.23 4.97 -5.32
N ILE A 43 -0.72 3.82 -4.87
CA ILE A 43 -1.01 3.23 -3.58
C ILE A 43 0.27 3.27 -2.74
N THR A 44 0.16 3.80 -1.53
CA THR A 44 1.23 3.78 -0.53
C THR A 44 0.76 2.96 0.66
N LEU A 45 1.53 1.94 1.01
CA LEU A 45 1.29 1.07 2.15
C LEU A 45 2.33 1.38 3.23
N ASN A 46 1.86 1.65 4.44
CA ASN A 46 2.67 1.71 5.65
C ASN A 46 2.20 0.56 6.54
N LEU A 47 3.05 -0.45 6.70
CA LEU A 47 2.70 -1.72 7.34
C LEU A 47 3.47 -1.85 8.65
N GLU A 48 2.77 -2.24 9.70
CA GLU A 48 3.35 -2.66 10.97
C GLU A 48 2.82 -4.05 11.33
N PHE A 49 3.72 -4.95 11.69
CA PHE A 49 3.41 -6.30 12.15
C PHE A 49 3.97 -6.51 13.56
N THR A 50 3.25 -7.25 14.38
CA THR A 50 3.72 -7.69 15.70
C THR A 50 4.08 -9.17 15.64
N GLN A 51 5.17 -9.56 16.28
CA GLN A 51 5.55 -10.97 16.38
C GLN A 51 4.43 -11.78 17.03
N ALA A 52 4.03 -12.87 16.39
CA ALA A 52 3.04 -13.80 16.96
C ALA A 52 3.62 -14.49 18.21
N LYS A 53 2.74 -14.87 19.14
CA LYS A 53 3.11 -15.58 20.37
C LYS A 53 3.52 -17.02 20.10
#